data_AF-A0A0F8X9Y9-F1
#
_entry.id   AF-A0A0F8X9Y9-F1
#
_cell.length_a   1.000
_cell.length_b   1.000
_cell.length_c   1.000
_cell.angle_alpha   90.00
_cell.angle_beta   90.00
_cell.angle_gamma   90.00
#
_symmetry.space_group_name_H-M   'P 1'
#
loop_
_entity.id
_entity.type
_entity.pdbx_description
1 polymer ?
#
loop_
_entity_poly.entity_id
_entity_poly.type
_entity_poly.pdbx_seq_one_letter_code
_entity_poly.pdbx_strand_id
1 'polypeptide(L)'
;MSRGFLKQYQDAKKEYPDSLLLFRMGDFYEAFDADAEIVAEVLNLAITKRNGLLMTGFPQIHLDSYLKKLVAAGYRVAVAEFVPKESK
;
A
#
# COMPACT_ATOMS: atom_id res chain seq x y z
N MET A 1 1.83 -9.42 12.17
CA MET A 1 0.62 -8.96 11.46
C MET A 1 -0.52 -9.87 11.84
N SER A 2 -1.56 -9.34 12.48
CA SER A 2 -2.72 -10.12 12.88
C SER A 2 -3.55 -10.51 11.65
N ARG A 3 -4.14 -11.71 11.64
CA ARG A 3 -4.98 -12.24 10.53
C ARG A 3 -6.09 -11.27 10.09
N GLY A 4 -6.56 -10.38 10.97
CA GLY A 4 -7.59 -9.38 10.65
C GLY A 4 -7.15 -8.33 9.63
N PHE A 5 -5.89 -7.85 9.68
CA PHE A 5 -5.39 -6.82 8.78
C PHE A 5 -5.24 -7.34 7.35
N LEU A 6 -4.67 -8.55 7.19
CA LEU A 6 -4.50 -9.16 5.87
C LEU A 6 -5.87 -9.42 5.20
N LYS A 7 -6.89 -9.75 5.99
CA LYS A 7 -8.26 -9.92 5.48
C LYS A 7 -8.85 -8.59 4.99
N GLN A 8 -8.68 -7.50 5.73
CA GLN A 8 -9.12 -6.16 5.30
C GLN A 8 -8.38 -5.70 4.03
N TYR A 9 -7.06 -5.96 3.96
CA TYR A 9 -6.27 -5.68 2.76
C TYR A 9 -6.84 -6.40 1.54
N GLN A 10 -7.10 -7.70 1.66
CA GLN A 10 -7.65 -8.50 0.58
C GLN A 10 -9.06 -8.06 0.18
N ASP A 11 -9.89 -7.64 1.15
CA ASP A 11 -11.24 -7.15 0.89
C ASP A 11 -11.20 -5.83 0.11
N ALA A 12 -10.37 -4.87 0.54
CA ALA A 12 -10.15 -3.62 -0.17
C ALA A 12 -9.57 -3.87 -1.58
N LYS A 13 -8.68 -4.85 -1.73
CA LYS A 13 -8.14 -5.24 -3.04
C LYS A 13 -9.20 -5.84 -3.97
N LYS A 14 -10.22 -6.51 -3.43
CA LYS A 14 -11.36 -7.00 -4.23
C LYS A 14 -12.24 -5.86 -4.73
N GLU A 15 -12.41 -4.80 -3.95
CA GLU A 15 -13.12 -3.59 -4.41
C GLU A 15 -12.31 -2.80 -5.45
N TYR A 16 -10.97 -2.81 -5.33
CA TYR A 16 -10.06 -2.07 -6.22
C TYR A 16 -8.96 -2.96 -6.81
N PRO A 17 -9.31 -3.93 -7.69
CA PRO A 17 -8.34 -4.89 -8.23
C PRO A 17 -7.28 -4.21 -9.11
N ASP A 18 -7.67 -3.18 -9.86
CA ASP A 18 -6.79 -2.42 -10.78
C ASP A 18 -6.04 -1.26 -10.12
N SER A 19 -6.07 -1.13 -8.79
CA SER A 19 -5.40 -0.03 -8.08
C SER A 19 -4.38 -0.53 -7.07
N LEU A 20 -3.27 0.20 -6.97
CA LEU A 20 -2.22 0.02 -5.99
C LEU A 20 -2.70 0.50 -4.63
N LEU A 21 -2.87 -0.42 -3.68
CA LEU A 21 -3.32 -0.10 -2.32
C LEU A 21 -2.14 0.32 -1.44
N LEU A 22 -2.16 1.58 -1.03
CA LEU A 22 -1.23 2.15 -0.06
C LEU A 22 -1.94 2.34 1.28
N PHE A 23 -1.51 1.59 2.29
CA PHE A 23 -2.01 1.76 3.65
C PHE A 23 -1.18 2.78 4.40
N ARG A 24 -1.85 3.80 4.93
CA ARG A 24 -1.24 4.77 5.83
C ARG A 24 -1.08 4.16 7.22
N MET A 25 0.17 3.96 7.65
CA MET A 25 0.52 3.61 9.02
C MET A 25 1.32 4.75 9.64
N GLY A 26 0.61 5.69 10.27
CA GLY A 26 1.21 6.89 10.85
C GLY A 26 1.85 7.77 9.76
N ASP A 27 3.17 7.89 9.83
CA ASP A 27 3.97 8.72 8.91
C ASP A 27 4.43 7.99 7.64
N PHE A 28 4.06 6.71 7.46
CA PHE A 28 4.49 5.90 6.33
C PHE A 28 3.29 5.39 5.51
N TYR A 29 3.50 5.28 4.21
CA TYR A 29 2.63 4.51 3.32
C TYR A 29 3.28 3.18 3.01
N GLU A 30 2.53 2.09 3.23
CA GLU A 30 2.98 0.74 2.97
C GLU A 30 2.07 0.05 1.96
N ALA A 31 2.67 -0.59 0.96
CA ALA A 31 2.03 -1.49 0.02
C ALA A 31 2.39 -2.94 0.38
N PHE A 32 1.52 -3.88 0.03
CA PHE A 32 1.71 -5.29 0.36
C PHE A 32 1.56 -6.18 -0.87
N ASP A 33 2.21 -7.34 -0.83
CA ASP A 33 2.09 -8.40 -1.83
C ASP A 33 2.43 -7.91 -3.25
N ALA A 34 1.60 -8.17 -4.26
CA ALA A 34 1.82 -7.70 -5.63
C ALA A 34 1.94 -6.17 -5.75
N ASP A 35 1.23 -5.40 -4.92
CA ASP A 35 1.32 -3.94 -4.93
C ASP A 35 2.70 -3.48 -4.45
N ALA A 36 3.31 -4.21 -3.52
CA ALA A 36 4.66 -3.92 -3.06
C ALA A 36 5.70 -4.11 -4.17
N GLU A 37 5.55 -5.12 -5.01
CA GLU A 37 6.46 -5.36 -6.14
C GLU A 37 6.37 -4.22 -7.18
N ILE A 38 5.15 -3.84 -7.56
CA ILE A 38 4.94 -2.78 -8.55
C ILE A 38 5.45 -1.44 -8.01
N VAL A 39 5.08 -1.09 -6.77
CA VAL A 39 5.51 0.17 -6.15
C VAL A 39 7.03 0.23 -6.04
N ALA A 40 7.66 -0.86 -5.63
CA ALA A 40 9.12 -0.91 -5.53
C ALA A 40 9.82 -0.85 -6.88
N GLU A 41 9.28 -1.48 -7.93
CA GLU A 41 9.83 -1.40 -9.28
C GLU A 41 9.72 0.02 -9.84
N VAL A 42 8.53 0.62 -9.78
CA VAL A 42 8.26 1.97 -10.33
C VAL A 42 9.01 3.06 -9.57
N LEU A 43 9.08 2.95 -8.23
CA LEU A 43 9.73 3.95 -7.38
C LEU A 43 11.20 3.64 -7.08
N ASN A 44 11.69 2.48 -7.53
CA ASN A 44 13.03 1.97 -7.24
C ASN A 44 13.31 1.90 -5.72
N LEU A 45 12.35 1.33 -4.97
CA LEU A 45 12.43 1.16 -3.53
C LEU A 45 12.86 -0.27 -3.16
N ALA A 46 13.37 -0.43 -1.94
CA ALA A 46 13.65 -1.76 -1.41
C ALA A 46 12.34 -2.49 -1.05
N ILE A 47 12.22 -3.75 -1.49
CA ILE A 47 11.17 -4.66 -1.04
C ILE A 47 11.67 -5.41 0.19
N THR A 48 10.87 -5.42 1.24
CA THR A 48 11.11 -6.22 2.44
C THR A 48 10.13 -7.39 2.46
N LYS A 49 10.59 -8.58 2.85
CA LYS A 49 9.72 -9.74 3.05
C LYS A 49 9.57 -10.03 4.54
N ARG A 50 8.36 -9.94 5.07
CA ARG A 50 8.09 -10.23 6.49
C ARG A 50 6.97 -11.25 6.63
N ASN A 51 7.22 -12.33 7.35
CA ASN A 51 6.28 -13.44 7.55
C ASN A 51 5.69 -14.01 6.23
N GLY A 52 6.52 -14.06 5.18
CA GLY A 52 6.09 -14.55 3.86
C GLY A 52 5.42 -13.51 2.96
N LEU A 53 5.09 -12.32 3.48
CA LEU A 53 4.44 -11.24 2.73
C LEU A 53 5.50 -10.22 2.26
N LEU A 54 5.45 -9.84 0.98
CA LEU A 54 6.24 -8.73 0.46
C LEU A 54 5.61 -7.41 0.90
N MET A 55 6.45 -6.46 1.28
CA MET A 55 6.04 -5.13 1.69
C MET A 55 7.08 -4.11 1.27
N THR A 56 6.60 -2.97 0.80
CA THR A 56 7.44 -1.81 0.54
C THR A 56 6.72 -0.60 1.07
N GLY A 57 7.47 0.42 1.44
CA GLY A 57 6.87 1.63 1.97
C GLY A 57 7.81 2.82 1.90
N PHE A 58 7.21 3.99 2.02
CA PHE A 58 7.91 5.25 1.96
C PHE A 58 7.28 6.29 2.90
N PRO A 59 8.03 7.32 3.32
CA PRO A 59 7.51 8.36 4.19
C PRO A 59 6.41 9.18 3.50
N GLN A 60 5.39 9.61 4.26
CA GLN A 60 4.26 10.39 3.74
C GLN A 60 4.66 11.66 2.99
N ILE A 61 5.80 12.27 3.36
CA ILE A 61 6.34 13.46 2.69
C ILE A 61 6.67 13.22 1.21
N HIS A 62 6.98 11.97 0.83
CA HIS A 62 7.28 11.60 -0.56
C HIS A 62 6.03 11.18 -1.35
N LEU A 63 4.86 11.10 -0.70
CA LEU A 63 3.63 10.65 -1.33
C LEU A 63 3.29 11.45 -2.58
N ASP A 64 3.33 12.78 -2.52
CA ASP A 64 2.95 13.62 -3.67
C ASP A 64 3.84 13.36 -4.90
N SER A 65 5.15 13.23 -4.67
CA SER A 65 6.12 12.92 -5.74
C SER A 65 5.96 11.51 -6.28
N TYR A 66 5.70 10.53 -5.42
CA TYR A 66 5.59 9.13 -5.81
C TYR A 66 4.23 8.80 -6.44
N LEU A 67 3.15 9.42 -5.97
CA LEU A 67 1.84 9.35 -6.64
C LEU A 67 1.95 9.85 -8.08
N LYS A 68 2.62 10.98 -8.31
CA LYS A 68 2.85 11.50 -9.67
C LYS A 68 3.58 10.49 -10.55
N LYS A 69 4.61 9.82 -10.02
CA LYS A 69 5.35 8.77 -10.76
C LYS A 69 4.48 7.55 -11.06
N LEU A 70 3.72 7.06 -10.08
CA LEU A 70 2.84 5.90 -10.24
C LEU A 70 1.72 6.16 -11.24
N VAL A 71 1.09 7.34 -11.15
CA VAL A 71 0.04 7.77 -12.09
C VAL A 71 0.61 8.01 -13.48
N ALA A 72 1.79 8.63 -13.59
CA ALA A 72 2.49 8.81 -14.87
C ALA A 72 2.90 7.47 -15.52
N ALA A 73 3.20 6.46 -14.71
CA ALA A 73 3.43 5.10 -15.17
C ALA A 73 2.14 4.36 -15.57
N GLY A 74 0.97 4.99 -15.42
CA GLY A 74 -0.33 4.44 -15.82
C GLY A 74 -1.02 3.62 -14.73
N TYR A 75 -0.50 3.59 -13.51
CA TYR A 75 -1.11 2.87 -12.39
C TYR A 75 -2.09 3.76 -11.63
N ARG A 76 -3.25 3.19 -11.27
CA ARG A 76 -4.17 3.83 -10.32
C ARG A 76 -3.69 3.54 -8.92
N VAL A 77 -3.71 4.54 -8.04
CA VAL A 77 -3.27 4.40 -6.65
C VAL A 77 -4.44 4.71 -5.73
N ALA A 78 -4.74 3.78 -4.83
CA ALA A 78 -5.75 3.92 -3.80
C ALA A 78 -5.06 4.04 -2.45
N VAL A 79 -5.34 5.12 -1.73
CA VAL A 79 -4.77 5.37 -0.41
C VAL A 79 -5.81 5.03 0.64
N ALA A 80 -5.51 4.08 1.51
CA ALA A 80 -6.36 3.65 2.60
C ALA A 80 -5.75 4.06 3.95
N GLU A 81 -6.57 4.60 4.85
CA GLU A 81 -6.18 4.89 6.22
C GLU A 81 -6.84 3.87 7.15
N PHE A 82 -6.10 3.37 8.15
CA PHE A 82 -6.71 2.59 9.21
C PHE A 82 -7.55 3.52 10.09
N VAL A 83 -8.84 3.60 9.80
CA VAL A 83 -9.80 4.23 10.70
C VAL A 83 -10.22 3.16 11.70
N PRO A 84 -9.82 3.22 12.99
CA PRO A 84 -10.38 2.32 13.98
C PRO A 84 -11.90 2.54 13.96
N LYS A 85 -12.67 1.51 13.58
CA LYS A 85 -14.11 1.54 13.77
C LYS A 85 -14.34 1.66 15.27
N GLU A 86 -14.76 2.84 15.68
CA GLU A 86 -15.26 3.08 17.03
C GLU A 86 -16.38 2.08 17.28
N SER A 87 -16.13 1.11 18.17
CA SER A 87 -17.16 0.21 18.66
C SER A 87 -18.15 1.07 19.43
N LYS A 88 -19.27 1.40 18.81
CA LYS A 88 -20.45 1.91 19.51
C LYS A 88 -21.28 0.75 20.05
#